data_AF-A0A5N5DLJ2-F1
#
_entry.id   AF-A0A5N5DLJ2-F1
#
_cell.length_a   1.000
_cell.length_b   1.000
_cell.length_c   1.000
_cell.angle_alpha   90.00
_cell.angle_beta   90.00
_cell.angle_gamma   90.00
#
_symmetry.space_group_name_H-M   'P 1'
#
loop_
_entity.id
_entity.type
_entity.pdbx_description
1 polymer ?
#
loop_
_entity_poly.entity_id
_entity_poly.type
_entity_poly.pdbx_seq_one_letter_code
_entity_poly.pdbx_strand_id
1 'polypeptide(L)'
;MDREFHYQTGGHDGIPRTRARRAATDYGSTMVQWARVRRPRYKGLPPVEAERPSISYMVDMIPPLARLGSAAETIPAKHLHASLNKVKHPINVVRWTPEGRRLLTGSTSGEFTLWNGMGFNFETIMQAHDSAIRAAQYSHSDDWLVSADQDGVVKYWQTNFNNVKALQAHNEPIRDLAFSPTDSKFVTASDDATLKIFDFAGGIEESTLTGHGWEAKTVDWHPTKGLLVSGSKDHQIKLWDPRTGRSLTTLRGHKNTISKTSFERTQGQLLATCARDHTARVFDLRMMRDVLLLRGHEKDITTLAWHPIHRNLLSTGGVDGSLFHYLLDEQNAPPGVEATMSPYDSPDPSNAPAQTIYPAHRVPQAHDFAIWTLDWHPLGHILASGSNDRITRFWTRARPGETIPFNDRYHIGQAAAEAQGIYDRRDARRRQQEEEEQEAEDEAEGLVDQKMPAKQPTLPGLPGLGFADGSSTGGAQLPGLGGPVTNGPVVPINIPPPPPPGSGAPPFPGPGGIPALPPGMDPTKLAEMIRSGQIPLPPVPPPNGGQAGAFPPPPPGFPGFPPPPFPPGFAGFPPPPMQPGQAPQGVPGAGGDGNGAFGNNGVRKREPLPSQKESLNEQMRQGRYRKPR
;
A
#
# COMPACT_ATOMS: atom_id res chain seq x y z
N MET A 1 -67.79 37.19 20.13
CA MET A 1 -67.90 36.18 21.20
C MET A 1 -68.24 34.91 20.46
N ASP A 2 -67.32 33.95 20.28
CA ASP A 2 -66.12 33.68 21.09
C ASP A 2 -64.85 33.38 20.29
N ARG A 3 -63.74 33.23 21.02
CA ARG A 3 -62.37 33.19 20.47
C ARG A 3 -62.03 31.83 19.85
N GLU A 4 -61.47 31.85 18.66
CA GLU A 4 -60.66 30.74 18.14
C GLU A 4 -59.39 30.60 19.00
N PHE A 5 -59.12 29.39 19.49
CA PHE A 5 -57.83 29.00 20.04
C PHE A 5 -57.21 27.93 19.13
N HIS A 6 -56.34 28.36 18.21
CA HIS A 6 -55.46 27.44 17.49
C HIS A 6 -54.45 26.83 18.45
N TYR A 7 -54.62 25.55 18.79
CA TYR A 7 -53.52 24.75 19.32
C TYR A 7 -52.60 24.32 18.18
N GLN A 8 -51.36 24.80 18.20
CA GLN A 8 -50.28 24.24 17.40
C GLN A 8 -49.95 22.84 17.94
N THR A 9 -50.36 21.79 17.24
CA THR A 9 -49.71 20.48 17.36
C THR A 9 -48.44 20.48 16.51
N GLY A 10 -47.30 20.75 17.16
CA GLY A 10 -45.99 20.64 16.52
C GLY A 10 -45.75 19.21 16.05
N GLY A 11 -45.38 19.04 14.77
CA GLY A 11 -45.08 17.74 14.21
C GLY A 11 -43.86 17.11 14.89
N HIS A 12 -44.04 15.92 15.47
CA HIS A 12 -42.98 15.05 15.96
C HIS A 12 -43.22 13.57 15.63
N ASP A 13 -44.03 13.28 14.61
CA ASP A 13 -44.22 11.94 14.05
C ASP A 13 -43.12 11.59 13.04
N GLY A 14 -41.90 11.51 13.56
CA GLY A 14 -40.78 10.84 12.93
C GLY A 14 -40.24 9.81 13.90
N ILE A 15 -40.79 8.58 13.88
CA ILE A 15 -40.14 7.44 14.53
C ILE A 15 -38.73 7.38 13.91
N PRO A 16 -37.65 7.57 14.67
CA PRO A 16 -36.31 7.55 14.09
C PRO A 16 -36.12 6.18 13.45
N ARG A 17 -35.85 6.15 12.13
CA ARG A 17 -35.54 4.91 11.41
C ARG A 17 -34.38 4.25 12.16
N THR A 18 -34.65 3.14 12.86
CA THR A 18 -33.61 2.42 13.59
C THR A 18 -32.62 1.89 12.55
N ARG A 19 -31.44 2.51 12.48
CA ARG A 19 -30.37 2.15 11.54
C ARG A 19 -30.20 0.63 11.51
N ALA A 20 -30.26 0.04 10.32
CA ALA A 20 -30.15 -1.41 10.17
C ALA A 20 -28.83 -1.90 10.78
N ARG A 21 -28.87 -3.03 11.50
CA ARG A 21 -27.67 -3.60 12.13
C ARG A 21 -26.72 -4.09 11.02
N ARG A 22 -25.60 -3.41 10.86
CA ARG A 22 -24.57 -3.72 9.84
C ARG A 22 -23.83 -5.03 10.14
N ALA A 23 -23.26 -5.61 9.08
CA ALA A 23 -22.36 -6.75 9.14
C ALA A 23 -20.96 -6.35 9.67
N ALA A 24 -20.83 -6.15 10.98
CA ALA A 24 -19.54 -5.95 11.62
C ALA A 24 -18.81 -7.29 11.85
N THR A 25 -17.48 -7.31 11.72
CA THR A 25 -16.64 -8.43 12.16
C THR A 25 -15.71 -7.99 13.28
N ASP A 26 -16.08 -8.35 14.51
CA ASP A 26 -15.21 -8.23 15.67
C ASP A 26 -14.25 -9.43 15.77
N TYR A 27 -12.98 -9.21 15.46
CA TYR A 27 -11.93 -10.20 15.71
C TYR A 27 -11.54 -10.29 17.19
N GLY A 28 -11.89 -9.28 18.01
CA GLY A 28 -11.64 -9.24 19.45
C GLY A 28 -12.23 -10.45 20.17
N SER A 29 -13.47 -10.83 19.84
CA SER A 29 -14.10 -12.09 20.28
C SER A 29 -13.19 -13.32 20.08
N THR A 30 -12.67 -13.52 18.87
CA THR A 30 -11.80 -14.64 18.49
C THR A 30 -10.45 -14.58 19.21
N MET A 31 -9.89 -13.38 19.38
CA MET A 31 -8.63 -13.14 20.09
C MET A 31 -8.77 -13.37 21.60
N VAL A 32 -9.92 -13.01 22.20
CA VAL A 32 -10.24 -13.30 23.61
C VAL A 32 -10.44 -14.81 23.81
N GLN A 33 -11.14 -15.49 22.91
CA GLN A 33 -11.29 -16.94 22.99
C GLN A 33 -9.93 -17.63 22.86
N TRP A 34 -9.08 -17.18 21.92
CA TRP A 34 -7.70 -17.63 21.85
C TRP A 34 -6.89 -17.32 23.11
N ALA A 35 -7.04 -16.15 23.72
CA ALA A 35 -6.36 -15.82 24.96
C ALA A 35 -6.74 -16.75 26.13
N ARG A 36 -7.96 -17.31 26.12
CA ARG A 36 -8.45 -18.32 27.07
C ARG A 36 -7.93 -19.73 26.76
N VAL A 37 -7.95 -20.16 25.49
CA VAL A 37 -7.59 -21.53 25.10
C VAL A 37 -6.10 -21.72 24.73
N ARG A 38 -5.35 -20.64 24.53
CA ARG A 38 -3.91 -20.72 24.19
C ARG A 38 -3.13 -21.39 25.30
N ARG A 39 -2.32 -22.37 24.93
CA ARG A 39 -1.42 -23.09 25.84
C ARG A 39 0.02 -22.86 25.39
N PRO A 40 0.99 -22.88 26.32
CA PRO A 40 2.40 -22.76 25.95
C PRO A 40 2.82 -23.88 24.99
N ARG A 41 3.54 -23.53 23.92
CA ARG A 41 3.93 -24.47 22.84
C ARG A 41 4.94 -25.56 23.25
N TYR A 42 5.37 -25.62 24.52
CA TYR A 42 6.45 -26.50 24.99
C TYR A 42 6.00 -27.87 25.53
N LYS A 43 4.73 -28.24 25.39
CA LYS A 43 4.24 -29.60 25.69
C LYS A 43 3.42 -30.14 24.52
N GLY A 44 3.61 -31.42 24.20
CA GLY A 44 2.79 -32.19 23.25
C GLY A 44 1.38 -32.46 23.77
N LEU A 45 0.69 -31.39 24.17
CA LEU A 45 -0.72 -31.40 24.48
C LEU A 45 -1.51 -31.66 23.20
N PRO A 46 -2.70 -32.27 23.28
CA PRO A 46 -3.59 -32.37 22.13
C PRO A 46 -3.80 -31.00 21.48
N PRO A 47 -3.97 -30.93 20.14
CA PRO A 47 -4.33 -29.69 19.47
C PRO A 47 -5.62 -29.12 20.08
N VAL A 48 -5.82 -27.80 19.92
CA VAL A 48 -7.10 -27.17 20.28
C VAL A 48 -8.21 -27.89 19.53
N GLU A 49 -9.31 -28.23 20.22
CA GLU A 49 -10.42 -28.98 19.63
C GLU A 49 -10.83 -28.37 18.29
N ALA A 50 -11.03 -29.22 17.28
CA ALA A 50 -11.48 -28.78 15.97
C ALA A 50 -12.90 -28.22 16.09
N GLU A 51 -13.16 -27.08 15.44
CA GLU A 51 -14.50 -26.50 15.40
C GLU A 51 -15.46 -27.48 14.73
N ARG A 52 -16.51 -27.90 15.43
CA ARG A 52 -17.47 -28.85 14.88
C ARG A 52 -18.35 -28.13 13.84
N PRO A 53 -18.83 -28.81 12.78
CA PRO A 53 -19.70 -28.20 11.76
C PRO A 53 -21.12 -27.85 12.28
N SER A 54 -21.22 -26.91 13.21
CA SER A 54 -22.47 -26.42 13.77
C SER A 54 -22.34 -24.96 14.20
N ILE A 55 -23.38 -24.17 13.94
CA ILE A 55 -23.43 -22.72 14.15
C ILE A 55 -23.15 -22.31 15.62
N SER A 56 -23.42 -23.18 16.58
CA SER A 56 -23.08 -22.95 18.00
C SER A 56 -21.58 -22.76 18.25
N TYR A 57 -20.72 -23.40 17.44
CA TYR A 57 -19.25 -23.30 17.56
C TYR A 57 -18.69 -21.99 16.97
N MET A 58 -19.54 -21.07 16.49
CA MET A 58 -19.13 -19.71 16.11
C MET A 58 -18.49 -18.94 17.28
N VAL A 59 -18.82 -19.27 18.53
CA VAL A 59 -18.21 -18.68 19.73
C VAL A 59 -16.81 -19.23 20.00
N ASP A 60 -16.53 -20.46 19.57
CA ASP A 60 -15.24 -21.13 19.73
C ASP A 60 -14.23 -20.82 18.62
N MET A 61 -14.62 -19.96 17.68
CA MET A 61 -13.84 -19.62 16.49
C MET A 61 -12.52 -18.91 16.85
N ILE A 62 -11.38 -19.58 16.67
CA ILE A 62 -10.04 -19.03 17.00
C ILE A 62 -9.35 -18.40 15.78
N PRO A 63 -8.47 -17.40 15.93
CA PRO A 63 -7.89 -16.65 14.82
C PRO A 63 -6.85 -17.49 14.05
N PRO A 64 -6.50 -17.13 12.80
CA PRO A 64 -5.47 -17.79 11.97
C PRO A 64 -4.15 -18.10 12.70
N LEU A 65 -3.67 -17.17 13.53
CA LEU A 65 -2.48 -17.29 14.39
C LEU A 65 -2.50 -18.53 15.31
N ALA A 66 -3.68 -19.05 15.65
CA ALA A 66 -3.85 -20.16 16.57
C ALA A 66 -3.63 -21.53 15.92
N ARG A 67 -4.00 -21.70 14.64
CA ARG A 67 -3.92 -22.98 13.90
C ARG A 67 -2.97 -22.87 12.70
N LEU A 68 -1.70 -22.53 12.95
CA LEU A 68 -0.67 -22.36 11.90
C LEU A 68 -0.56 -23.51 10.89
N GLY A 69 -0.87 -24.74 11.31
CA GLY A 69 -0.83 -25.95 10.45
C GLY A 69 -2.15 -26.30 9.74
N SER A 70 -3.24 -25.53 9.93
CA SER A 70 -4.54 -25.75 9.29
C SER A 70 -4.95 -24.48 8.53
N ALA A 71 -4.25 -24.21 7.41
CA ALA A 71 -4.48 -23.00 6.62
C ALA A 71 -5.85 -23.00 5.91
N ALA A 72 -6.41 -24.18 5.63
CA ALA A 72 -7.72 -24.35 4.99
C ALA A 72 -8.86 -23.62 5.72
N GLU A 73 -8.82 -23.56 7.05
CA GLU A 73 -9.83 -22.89 7.89
C GLU A 73 -9.80 -21.35 7.80
N THR A 74 -8.77 -20.80 7.15
CA THR A 74 -8.55 -19.35 7.00
C THR A 74 -8.87 -18.86 5.58
N ILE A 75 -9.28 -19.77 4.69
CA ILE A 75 -9.78 -19.43 3.37
C ILE A 75 -11.00 -18.50 3.52
N PRO A 76 -11.01 -17.33 2.87
CA PRO A 76 -12.01 -16.30 3.08
C PRO A 76 -13.21 -16.55 2.16
N ALA A 77 -13.91 -17.67 2.38
CA ALA A 77 -14.96 -18.17 1.50
C ALA A 77 -16.27 -17.36 1.53
N LYS A 78 -16.46 -16.45 2.48
CA LYS A 78 -17.73 -15.74 2.68
C LYS A 78 -17.60 -14.26 2.35
N HIS A 79 -18.45 -13.77 1.45
CA HIS A 79 -18.67 -12.34 1.28
C HIS A 79 -19.21 -11.73 2.58
N LEU A 80 -18.55 -10.68 3.08
CA LEU A 80 -18.89 -9.99 4.32
C LEU A 80 -19.64 -8.68 4.06
N HIS A 81 -19.03 -7.80 3.26
CA HIS A 81 -19.55 -6.46 2.94
C HIS A 81 -18.88 -5.95 1.65
N ALA A 82 -19.53 -4.99 0.99
CA ALA A 82 -19.08 -4.37 -0.26
C ALA A 82 -19.20 -2.85 -0.12
N SER A 83 -18.08 -2.16 0.07
CA SER A 83 -18.06 -0.71 0.25
C SER A 83 -17.87 0.02 -1.08
N LEU A 84 -18.65 1.08 -1.28
CA LEU A 84 -18.62 1.94 -2.46
C LEU A 84 -18.59 3.43 -2.10
N ASN A 85 -17.81 4.21 -2.85
CA ASN A 85 -17.88 5.67 -2.77
C ASN A 85 -19.17 6.17 -3.46
N LYS A 86 -19.73 7.27 -2.97
CA LYS A 86 -20.81 8.01 -3.66
C LYS A 86 -20.40 8.40 -5.08
N VAL A 87 -19.15 8.84 -5.25
CA VAL A 87 -18.53 9.03 -6.57
C VAL A 87 -17.81 7.73 -6.97
N LYS A 88 -18.50 6.91 -7.76
CA LYS A 88 -18.06 5.53 -8.09
C LYS A 88 -16.89 5.54 -9.09
N HIS A 89 -15.66 5.53 -8.58
CA HIS A 89 -14.41 5.42 -9.36
C HIS A 89 -13.78 4.01 -9.27
N PRO A 90 -13.13 3.50 -10.33
CA PRO A 90 -12.43 2.20 -10.28
C PRO A 90 -11.29 2.22 -9.25
N ILE A 91 -11.20 1.18 -8.43
CA ILE A 91 -10.21 1.05 -7.35
C ILE A 91 -9.00 0.29 -7.88
N ASN A 92 -7.84 0.94 -7.88
CA ASN A 92 -6.60 0.35 -8.37
C ASN A 92 -5.85 -0.35 -7.24
N VAL A 93 -5.74 0.30 -6.08
CA VAL A 93 -4.95 -0.17 -4.94
C VAL A 93 -5.79 -0.28 -3.67
N VAL A 94 -5.56 -1.35 -2.93
CA VAL A 94 -6.17 -1.66 -1.64
C VAL A 94 -5.07 -2.06 -0.67
N ARG A 95 -5.01 -1.41 0.50
CA ARG A 95 -4.03 -1.69 1.55
C ARG A 95 -4.62 -1.56 2.94
N TRP A 96 -4.44 -2.56 3.79
CA TRP A 96 -4.70 -2.42 5.22
C TRP A 96 -3.64 -1.52 5.86
N THR A 97 -4.05 -0.71 6.84
CA THR A 97 -3.08 -0.17 7.82
C THR A 97 -2.41 -1.34 8.54
N PRO A 98 -1.12 -1.27 8.90
CA PRO A 98 -0.44 -2.37 9.60
C PRO A 98 -1.05 -2.75 10.96
N GLU A 99 -1.71 -1.81 11.64
CA GLU A 99 -2.51 -2.06 12.86
C GLU A 99 -3.84 -2.83 12.58
N GLY A 100 -4.26 -2.95 11.32
CA GLY A 100 -5.53 -3.57 10.91
C GLY A 100 -6.79 -2.70 11.16
N ARG A 101 -6.63 -1.53 11.79
CA ARG A 101 -7.75 -0.64 12.16
C ARG A 101 -8.52 -0.10 10.95
N ARG A 102 -7.85 0.17 9.84
CA ARG A 102 -8.42 0.81 8.64
C ARG A 102 -8.00 0.12 7.36
N LEU A 103 -8.84 0.21 6.34
CA LEU A 103 -8.48 -0.11 4.96
C LEU A 103 -8.36 1.19 4.14
N LEU A 104 -7.22 1.36 3.49
CA LEU A 104 -6.97 2.39 2.49
C LEU A 104 -7.33 1.86 1.09
N THR A 105 -8.15 2.59 0.35
CA THR A 105 -8.43 2.31 -1.06
C THR A 105 -8.03 3.51 -1.91
N GLY A 106 -7.15 3.31 -2.89
CA GLY A 106 -6.72 4.32 -3.86
C GLY A 106 -7.45 4.17 -5.18
N SER A 107 -8.14 5.23 -5.57
CA SER A 107 -9.00 5.29 -6.76
C SER A 107 -8.24 5.70 -8.03
N THR A 108 -8.96 5.66 -9.15
CA THR A 108 -8.52 6.22 -10.43
C THR A 108 -8.65 7.75 -10.50
N SER A 109 -9.39 8.39 -9.57
CA SER A 109 -9.52 9.85 -9.43
C SER A 109 -8.39 10.52 -8.64
N GLY A 110 -7.42 9.75 -8.12
CA GLY A 110 -6.36 10.27 -7.25
C GLY A 110 -6.77 10.41 -5.78
N GLU A 111 -7.94 9.89 -5.41
CA GLU A 111 -8.48 9.95 -4.06
C GLU A 111 -8.02 8.74 -3.23
N PHE A 112 -7.79 9.00 -1.94
CA PHE A 112 -7.76 7.97 -0.91
C PHE A 112 -9.06 7.99 -0.12
N THR A 113 -9.77 6.87 -0.12
CA THR A 113 -10.86 6.60 0.84
C THR A 113 -10.36 5.67 1.93
N LEU A 114 -10.73 5.96 3.17
CA LEU A 114 -10.42 5.15 4.34
C LEU A 114 -11.70 4.53 4.90
N TRP A 115 -11.69 3.22 5.06
CA TRP A 115 -12.77 2.42 5.61
C TRP A 115 -12.41 1.87 6.99
N ASN A 116 -13.39 1.73 7.86
CA ASN A 116 -13.19 1.14 9.19
C ASN A 116 -12.96 -0.38 9.10
N GLY A 117 -11.95 -0.91 9.78
CA GLY A 117 -11.56 -2.32 9.66
C GLY A 117 -12.47 -3.34 10.33
N MET A 118 -13.41 -2.92 11.18
CA MET A 118 -14.36 -3.81 11.87
C MET A 118 -15.81 -3.61 11.42
N GLY A 119 -16.21 -2.36 11.18
CA GLY A 119 -17.56 -1.99 10.73
C GLY A 119 -17.69 -1.76 9.23
N PHE A 120 -16.58 -1.59 8.50
CA PHE A 120 -16.51 -1.26 7.06
C PHE A 120 -17.17 0.06 6.64
N ASN A 121 -17.68 0.83 7.59
CA ASN A 121 -18.13 2.21 7.42
C ASN A 121 -17.05 3.08 6.76
N PHE A 122 -17.49 4.09 6.01
CA PHE A 122 -16.65 5.20 5.60
C PHE A 122 -16.10 5.95 6.82
N GLU A 123 -14.81 6.31 6.84
CA GLU A 123 -14.25 7.22 7.84
C GLU A 123 -13.91 8.60 7.23
N THR A 124 -13.18 8.63 6.11
CA THR A 124 -12.78 9.89 5.46
C THR A 124 -12.32 9.66 4.02
N ILE A 125 -12.40 10.71 3.21
CA ILE A 125 -11.80 10.78 1.86
C ILE A 125 -10.84 11.98 1.79
N MET A 126 -9.81 11.87 0.93
CA MET A 126 -8.87 12.96 0.66
C MET A 126 -8.31 12.86 -0.77
N GLN A 127 -8.08 14.01 -1.40
CA GLN A 127 -7.34 14.07 -2.65
C GLN A 127 -5.85 13.86 -2.35
N ALA A 128 -5.30 12.73 -2.81
CA ALA A 128 -3.91 12.36 -2.52
C ALA A 128 -2.98 12.67 -3.70
N HIS A 129 -3.43 12.35 -4.91
CA HIS A 129 -2.74 12.59 -6.18
C HIS A 129 -3.66 13.29 -7.16
N ASP A 130 -3.11 13.94 -8.18
CA ASP A 130 -3.89 14.62 -9.22
C ASP A 130 -4.28 13.65 -10.35
N SER A 131 -3.66 12.46 -10.34
CA SER A 131 -3.84 11.38 -11.31
C SER A 131 -4.09 10.04 -10.61
N ALA A 132 -4.38 9.00 -11.40
CA ALA A 132 -4.80 7.70 -10.88
C ALA A 132 -3.72 7.04 -10.00
N ILE A 133 -4.05 6.72 -8.75
CA ILE A 133 -3.14 6.02 -7.84
C ILE A 133 -2.95 4.60 -8.36
N ARG A 134 -1.70 4.12 -8.43
CA ARG A 134 -1.37 2.78 -8.95
C ARG A 134 -0.72 1.89 -7.92
N ALA A 135 0.18 2.43 -7.11
CA ALA A 135 0.83 1.71 -6.03
C ALA A 135 0.69 2.45 -4.70
N ALA A 136 0.58 1.70 -3.62
CA ALA A 136 0.63 2.19 -2.25
C ALA A 136 1.19 1.07 -1.37
N GLN A 137 2.10 1.40 -0.48
CA GLN A 137 2.74 0.43 0.40
C GLN A 137 3.15 1.10 1.72
N TYR A 138 2.88 0.44 2.84
CA TYR A 138 3.38 0.85 4.15
C TYR A 138 4.83 0.37 4.34
N SER A 139 5.59 1.14 5.10
CA SER A 139 6.89 0.74 5.66
C SER A 139 6.72 -0.42 6.65
N HIS A 140 7.80 -1.17 6.90
CA HIS A 140 7.82 -2.23 7.90
C HIS A 140 7.89 -1.71 9.35
N SER A 141 8.19 -0.42 9.55
CA SER A 141 8.08 0.29 10.83
C SER A 141 6.67 0.80 11.15
N ASP A 142 5.72 0.67 10.22
CA ASP A 142 4.33 1.15 10.27
C ASP A 142 4.14 2.68 10.31
N ASP A 143 5.21 3.47 10.46
CA ASP A 143 5.15 4.94 10.57
C ASP A 143 4.84 5.66 9.25
N TRP A 144 5.13 5.02 8.12
CA TRP A 144 5.11 5.66 6.80
C TRP A 144 4.29 4.86 5.78
N LEU A 145 3.63 5.59 4.91
CA LEU A 145 2.98 5.11 3.71
C LEU A 145 3.59 5.85 2.53
N VAL A 146 4.01 5.12 1.51
CA VAL A 146 4.43 5.73 0.24
C VAL A 146 3.46 5.30 -0.86
N SER A 147 3.02 6.26 -1.66
CA SER A 147 2.11 6.01 -2.77
C SER A 147 2.60 6.64 -4.06
N ALA A 148 2.28 6.00 -5.18
CA ALA A 148 2.72 6.38 -6.51
C ALA A 148 1.54 6.39 -7.49
N ASP A 149 1.59 7.33 -8.42
CA ASP A 149 0.52 7.58 -9.37
C ASP A 149 0.88 7.19 -10.82
N GLN A 150 -0.06 7.47 -11.71
CA GLN A 150 0.02 7.28 -13.15
C GLN A 150 0.89 8.34 -13.85
N ASP A 151 1.27 9.43 -13.19
CA ASP A 151 2.06 10.53 -13.77
C ASP A 151 3.55 10.47 -13.35
N GLY A 152 3.92 9.47 -12.54
CA GLY A 152 5.31 9.21 -12.12
C GLY A 152 5.70 9.91 -10.82
N VAL A 153 4.74 10.49 -10.09
CA VAL A 153 4.93 11.14 -8.80
C VAL A 153 4.83 10.12 -7.67
N VAL A 154 5.73 10.23 -6.70
CA VAL A 154 5.71 9.47 -5.45
C VAL A 154 5.51 10.43 -4.28
N LYS A 155 4.54 10.15 -3.41
CA LYS A 155 4.20 10.97 -2.23
C LYS A 155 4.38 10.17 -0.93
N TYR A 156 4.86 10.85 0.10
CA TYR A 156 5.20 10.32 1.41
C TYR A 156 4.15 10.77 2.42
N TRP A 157 3.58 9.81 3.13
CA TRP A 157 2.47 10.00 4.05
C TRP A 157 2.84 9.48 5.43
N GLN A 158 2.53 10.26 6.46
CA GLN A 158 2.54 9.79 7.84
C GLN A 158 1.27 8.95 8.13
N THR A 159 1.23 8.25 9.26
CA THR A 159 0.05 7.50 9.75
C THR A 159 -1.22 8.34 9.93
N ASN A 160 -1.07 9.66 10.11
CA ASN A 160 -2.17 10.63 10.13
C ASN A 160 -2.65 11.07 8.72
N PHE A 161 -2.05 10.50 7.66
CA PHE A 161 -2.27 10.83 6.25
C PHE A 161 -1.96 12.30 5.88
N ASN A 162 -1.03 12.94 6.60
CA ASN A 162 -0.42 14.17 6.16
C ASN A 162 0.67 13.90 5.10
N ASN A 163 0.65 14.66 4.00
CA ASN A 163 1.68 14.60 2.97
C ASN A 163 2.93 15.36 3.45
N VAL A 164 4.06 14.67 3.54
CA VAL A 164 5.34 15.24 3.99
C VAL A 164 6.23 15.64 2.82
N LYS A 165 6.21 14.89 1.72
CA LYS A 165 7.11 15.08 0.58
C LYS A 165 6.51 14.47 -0.68
N ALA A 166 6.65 15.18 -1.80
CA ALA A 166 6.44 14.65 -3.15
C ALA A 166 7.78 14.63 -3.90
N LEU A 167 7.97 13.63 -4.76
CA LEU A 167 9.09 13.57 -5.71
C LEU A 167 8.62 13.05 -7.07
N GLN A 168 9.22 13.54 -8.15
CA GLN A 168 9.07 12.96 -9.48
C GLN A 168 10.07 11.81 -9.61
N ALA A 169 9.60 10.56 -9.63
CA ALA A 169 10.48 9.40 -9.74
C ALA A 169 10.72 9.02 -11.21
N HIS A 170 9.64 9.00 -11.99
CA HIS A 170 9.63 8.59 -13.39
C HIS A 170 8.86 9.61 -14.24
N ASN A 171 9.01 9.53 -15.57
CA ASN A 171 8.21 10.32 -16.52
C ASN A 171 6.99 9.54 -17.06
N GLU A 172 6.90 8.26 -16.67
CA GLU A 172 5.89 7.29 -17.12
C GLU A 172 5.25 6.62 -15.89
N PRO A 173 4.04 6.04 -16.04
CA PRO A 173 3.23 5.50 -14.94
C PRO A 173 4.00 4.51 -14.06
N ILE A 174 3.98 4.76 -12.75
CA ILE A 174 4.51 3.81 -11.77
C ILE A 174 3.43 2.74 -11.57
N ARG A 175 3.84 1.47 -11.59
CA ARG A 175 2.93 0.32 -11.51
C ARG A 175 2.94 -0.37 -10.16
N ASP A 176 4.08 -0.37 -9.48
CA ASP A 176 4.28 -1.08 -8.22
C ASP A 176 5.42 -0.45 -7.41
N LEU A 177 5.42 -0.70 -6.10
CA LEU A 177 6.38 -0.13 -5.16
C LEU A 177 6.64 -1.08 -3.98
N ALA A 178 7.91 -1.24 -3.61
CA ALA A 178 8.30 -2.08 -2.48
C ALA A 178 9.38 -1.44 -1.60
N PHE A 179 9.27 -1.65 -0.28
CA PHE A 179 10.25 -1.20 0.71
C PHE A 179 11.36 -2.22 0.93
N SER A 180 12.55 -1.74 1.23
CA SER A 180 13.62 -2.54 1.81
C SER A 180 13.23 -3.03 3.21
N PRO A 181 13.66 -4.21 3.67
CA PRO A 181 13.42 -4.72 5.03
C PRO A 181 13.86 -3.80 6.18
N THR A 182 14.70 -2.81 5.89
CA THR A 182 15.20 -1.79 6.83
C THR A 182 14.50 -0.43 6.70
N ASP A 183 13.51 -0.32 5.82
CA ASP A 183 12.79 0.90 5.38
C ASP A 183 13.65 2.06 4.85
N SER A 184 14.98 1.97 4.96
CA SER A 184 15.94 2.97 4.50
C SER A 184 15.93 3.20 2.99
N LYS A 185 15.34 2.29 2.21
CA LYS A 185 15.24 2.39 0.75
C LYS A 185 13.89 1.84 0.29
N PHE A 186 13.43 2.31 -0.86
CA PHE A 186 12.32 1.70 -1.59
C PHE A 186 12.66 1.65 -3.08
N VAL A 187 11.89 0.85 -3.83
CA VAL A 187 12.01 0.69 -5.27
C VAL A 187 10.68 0.97 -5.95
N THR A 188 10.71 1.66 -7.08
CA THR A 188 9.56 1.87 -7.98
C THR A 188 9.74 1.07 -9.27
N ALA A 189 8.64 0.55 -9.82
CA ALA A 189 8.59 -0.02 -11.17
C ALA A 189 7.74 0.87 -12.08
N SER A 190 8.22 1.19 -13.28
CA SER A 190 7.51 2.05 -14.23
C SER A 190 7.35 1.43 -15.61
N ASP A 191 6.37 1.95 -16.35
CA ASP A 191 6.17 1.67 -17.76
C ASP A 191 7.33 2.13 -18.66
N ASP A 192 8.26 2.98 -18.17
CA ASP A 192 9.52 3.32 -18.87
C ASP A 192 10.55 2.16 -18.98
N ALA A 193 10.15 0.94 -18.58
CA ALA A 193 10.96 -0.28 -18.55
C ALA A 193 12.14 -0.26 -17.56
N THR A 194 12.22 0.75 -16.69
CA THR A 194 13.22 0.82 -15.61
C THR A 194 12.61 0.53 -14.25
N LEU A 195 13.48 0.19 -13.30
CA LEU A 195 13.17 0.22 -11.88
C LEU A 195 14.11 1.24 -11.24
N LYS A 196 13.64 2.03 -10.29
CA LYS A 196 14.50 3.01 -9.60
C LYS A 196 14.51 2.74 -8.11
N ILE A 197 15.72 2.70 -7.53
CA ILE A 197 15.93 2.60 -6.09
C ILE A 197 16.16 4.00 -5.54
N PHE A 198 15.41 4.36 -4.52
CA PHE A 198 15.50 5.63 -3.81
C PHE A 198 15.96 5.40 -2.37
N ASP A 199 16.85 6.28 -1.89
CA ASP A 199 17.06 6.44 -0.45
C ASP A 199 15.83 7.11 0.16
N PHE A 200 15.25 6.50 1.19
CA PHE A 200 14.02 6.98 1.82
C PHE A 200 14.25 8.30 2.60
N ALA A 201 15.39 8.44 3.26
CA ALA A 201 15.67 9.61 4.11
C ALA A 201 16.00 10.85 3.28
N GLY A 202 16.88 10.73 2.28
CA GLY A 202 17.18 11.78 1.33
C GLY A 202 16.06 12.03 0.33
N GLY A 203 15.28 11.00 -0.02
CA GLY A 203 14.34 11.01 -1.15
C GLY A 203 15.05 11.33 -2.47
N ILE A 204 16.21 10.72 -2.68
CA ILE A 204 17.10 10.89 -3.84
C ILE A 204 17.21 9.54 -4.55
N GLU A 205 17.25 9.55 -5.89
CA GLU A 205 17.52 8.35 -6.68
C GLU A 205 18.97 7.88 -6.43
N GLU A 206 19.14 6.66 -5.94
CA GLU A 206 20.46 6.04 -5.71
C GLU A 206 20.92 5.23 -6.94
N SER A 207 20.01 4.51 -7.58
CA SER A 207 20.31 3.72 -8.78
C SER A 207 19.08 3.45 -9.65
N THR A 208 19.21 3.68 -10.96
CA THR A 208 18.31 3.11 -11.97
C THR A 208 18.78 1.70 -12.37
N LEU A 209 17.89 0.71 -12.29
CA LEU A 209 18.08 -0.64 -12.81
C LEU A 209 17.57 -0.70 -14.26
N THR A 210 18.48 -0.91 -15.20
CA THR A 210 18.17 -1.08 -16.63
C THR A 210 18.42 -2.51 -17.09
N GLY A 211 17.61 -3.00 -18.04
CA GLY A 211 17.80 -4.33 -18.64
C GLY A 211 16.54 -5.16 -18.86
N HIS A 212 15.36 -4.66 -18.47
CA HIS A 212 14.10 -5.12 -19.08
C HIS A 212 13.96 -4.56 -20.49
N GLY A 213 13.31 -5.31 -21.38
CA GLY A 213 13.07 -4.87 -22.76
C GLY A 213 11.78 -4.06 -22.93
N TRP A 214 10.89 -4.10 -21.94
CA TRP A 214 9.53 -3.54 -21.98
C TRP A 214 9.08 -3.14 -20.55
N GLU A 215 8.00 -2.36 -20.47
CA GLU A 215 7.28 -1.92 -19.26
C GLU A 215 7.44 -2.86 -18.04
N ALA A 216 7.99 -2.35 -16.93
CA ALA A 216 8.09 -3.09 -15.67
C ALA A 216 6.78 -2.92 -14.88
N LYS A 217 6.02 -4.01 -14.73
CA LYS A 217 4.66 -3.99 -14.16
C LYS A 217 4.59 -4.20 -12.66
N THR A 218 5.62 -4.81 -12.08
CA THR A 218 5.60 -5.23 -10.68
C THR A 218 7.02 -5.31 -10.14
N VAL A 219 7.18 -5.01 -8.85
CA VAL A 219 8.43 -5.13 -8.11
C VAL A 219 8.13 -5.51 -6.67
N ASP A 220 8.88 -6.47 -6.12
CA ASP A 220 8.84 -6.77 -4.69
C ASP A 220 10.27 -6.86 -4.14
N TRP A 221 10.41 -6.52 -2.86
CA TRP A 221 11.67 -6.62 -2.13
C TRP A 221 11.59 -7.82 -1.19
N HIS A 222 12.63 -8.64 -1.22
CA HIS A 222 12.70 -9.83 -0.40
C HIS A 222 12.78 -9.47 1.10
N PRO A 223 11.99 -10.10 2.01
CA PRO A 223 11.84 -9.67 3.41
C PRO A 223 13.11 -9.73 4.29
N THR A 224 14.12 -10.54 3.96
CA THR A 224 15.38 -10.61 4.73
C THR A 224 16.68 -10.47 3.93
N LYS A 225 16.66 -10.80 2.63
CA LYS A 225 17.81 -10.74 1.71
C LYS A 225 17.79 -9.39 0.98
N GLY A 226 18.98 -8.85 0.67
CA GLY A 226 19.12 -7.75 -0.29
C GLY A 226 18.89 -8.27 -1.70
N LEU A 227 17.63 -8.51 -2.07
CA LEU A 227 17.22 -9.09 -3.35
C LEU A 227 15.91 -8.44 -3.79
N LEU A 228 15.89 -7.97 -5.03
CA LEU A 228 14.70 -7.46 -5.70
C LEU A 228 14.20 -8.47 -6.72
N VAL A 229 12.88 -8.57 -6.90
CA VAL A 229 12.25 -9.22 -8.05
C VAL A 229 11.47 -8.19 -8.84
N SER A 230 11.48 -8.30 -10.16
CA SER A 230 10.59 -7.57 -11.05
C SER A 230 9.96 -8.46 -12.10
N GLY A 231 8.73 -8.14 -12.48
CA GLY A 231 8.00 -8.74 -13.59
C GLY A 231 7.69 -7.70 -14.66
N SER A 232 7.93 -8.05 -15.92
CA SER A 232 7.74 -7.15 -17.06
C SER A 232 6.79 -7.74 -18.11
N LYS A 233 6.33 -6.83 -18.98
CA LYS A 233 5.67 -7.12 -20.25
C LYS A 233 6.57 -7.90 -21.24
N ASP A 234 7.88 -8.00 -20.99
CA ASP A 234 8.82 -8.85 -21.74
C ASP A 234 8.74 -10.36 -21.40
N HIS A 235 7.79 -10.75 -20.55
CA HIS A 235 7.54 -12.11 -20.05
C HIS A 235 8.67 -12.67 -19.18
N GLN A 236 9.70 -11.88 -18.88
CA GLN A 236 10.81 -12.26 -18.03
C GLN A 236 10.60 -11.79 -16.59
N ILE A 237 10.92 -12.66 -15.63
CA ILE A 237 11.07 -12.27 -14.23
C ILE A 237 12.57 -12.03 -14.01
N LYS A 238 12.96 -10.85 -13.54
CA LYS A 238 14.37 -10.55 -13.24
C LYS A 238 14.58 -10.45 -11.74
N LEU A 239 15.71 -10.98 -11.29
CA LEU A 239 16.19 -10.82 -9.92
C LEU A 239 17.40 -9.90 -9.93
N TRP A 240 17.42 -8.90 -9.03
CA TRP A 240 18.43 -7.85 -9.00
C TRP A 240 19.09 -7.73 -7.63
N ASP A 241 20.38 -7.38 -7.63
CA ASP A 241 21.08 -6.92 -6.43
C ASP A 241 20.88 -5.41 -6.26
N PRO A 242 20.19 -4.94 -5.21
CA PRO A 242 19.95 -3.53 -4.95
C PRO A 242 21.20 -2.73 -4.56
N ARG A 243 22.37 -3.36 -4.39
CA ARG A 243 23.64 -2.69 -4.06
C ARG A 243 24.51 -2.43 -5.29
N THR A 244 24.51 -3.35 -6.25
CA THR A 244 25.32 -3.24 -7.48
C THR A 244 24.52 -2.85 -8.71
N GLY A 245 23.18 -2.84 -8.62
CA GLY A 245 22.27 -2.58 -9.72
C GLY A 245 22.22 -3.68 -10.78
N ARG A 246 22.88 -4.82 -10.55
CA ARG A 246 23.04 -5.89 -11.54
C ARG A 246 21.86 -6.85 -11.52
N SER A 247 21.40 -7.26 -12.70
CA SER A 247 20.53 -8.43 -12.86
C SER A 247 21.33 -9.69 -12.53
N LEU A 248 20.99 -10.33 -11.42
CA LEU A 248 21.64 -11.56 -10.92
C LEU A 248 21.22 -12.78 -11.76
N THR A 249 19.93 -12.85 -12.12
CA THR A 249 19.40 -13.88 -13.00
C THR A 249 18.12 -13.39 -13.70
N THR A 250 17.68 -14.16 -14.69
CA THR A 250 16.41 -14.00 -15.37
C THR A 250 15.67 -15.33 -15.35
N LEU A 251 14.59 -15.41 -14.57
CA LEU A 251 13.72 -16.58 -14.50
C LEU A 251 12.71 -16.54 -15.66
N ARG A 252 12.56 -17.69 -16.32
CA ARG A 252 11.64 -17.91 -17.44
C ARG A 252 10.62 -18.97 -17.05
N GLY A 253 9.37 -18.77 -17.44
CA GLY A 253 8.30 -19.73 -17.17
C GLY A 253 6.96 -19.30 -17.75
N HIS A 254 6.63 -18.01 -17.63
CA HIS A 254 5.43 -17.44 -18.24
C HIS A 254 5.57 -17.21 -19.74
N LYS A 255 4.46 -17.33 -20.47
CA LYS A 255 4.39 -17.13 -21.93
C LYS A 255 3.87 -15.74 -22.34
N ASN A 256 3.31 -14.98 -21.41
CA ASN A 256 2.72 -13.67 -21.61
C ASN A 256 3.14 -12.70 -20.49
N THR A 257 2.71 -11.45 -20.59
CA THR A 257 2.95 -10.35 -19.65
C THR A 257 2.75 -10.79 -18.20
N ILE A 258 3.75 -10.56 -17.36
CA ILE A 258 3.67 -10.79 -15.91
C ILE A 258 2.84 -9.66 -15.31
N SER A 259 1.82 -10.03 -14.55
CA SER A 259 0.89 -9.08 -13.92
C SER A 259 1.35 -8.67 -12.53
N LYS A 260 1.83 -9.64 -11.73
CA LYS A 260 2.33 -9.38 -10.37
C LYS A 260 3.37 -10.41 -9.92
N THR A 261 4.33 -9.97 -9.11
CA THR A 261 5.31 -10.82 -8.41
C THR A 261 5.26 -10.51 -6.91
N SER A 262 5.38 -11.52 -6.04
CA SER A 262 5.55 -11.27 -4.61
C SER A 262 6.31 -12.39 -3.89
N PHE A 263 7.20 -11.98 -2.98
CA PHE A 263 7.91 -12.88 -2.08
C PHE A 263 7.02 -13.33 -0.92
N GLU A 264 7.22 -14.59 -0.51
CA GLU A 264 6.66 -15.13 0.73
C GLU A 264 7.14 -14.31 1.94
N ARG A 265 6.22 -13.61 2.62
CA ARG A 265 6.55 -12.72 3.75
C ARG A 265 7.04 -13.44 5.00
N THR A 266 6.75 -14.73 5.17
CA THR A 266 6.95 -15.47 6.43
C THR A 266 8.28 -16.21 6.53
N GLN A 267 8.79 -16.80 5.45
CA GLN A 267 10.13 -17.43 5.41
C GLN A 267 11.05 -16.82 4.34
N GLY A 268 10.52 -16.15 3.31
CA GLY A 268 11.32 -15.66 2.19
C GLY A 268 12.07 -16.78 1.46
N GLN A 269 11.43 -17.94 1.25
CA GLN A 269 12.00 -19.03 0.44
C GLN A 269 11.30 -19.12 -0.91
N LEU A 270 10.00 -18.84 -0.94
CA LEU A 270 9.18 -18.87 -2.14
C LEU A 270 8.97 -17.48 -2.76
N LEU A 271 8.92 -17.45 -4.08
CA LEU A 271 8.52 -16.31 -4.91
C LEU A 271 7.32 -16.75 -5.74
N ALA A 272 6.18 -16.09 -5.58
CA ALA A 272 5.01 -16.34 -6.41
C ALA A 272 4.87 -15.26 -7.49
N THR A 273 4.49 -15.68 -8.70
CA THR A 273 4.30 -14.81 -9.86
C THR A 273 3.01 -15.17 -10.58
N CYS A 274 2.29 -14.18 -11.08
CA CYS A 274 1.11 -14.39 -11.92
C CYS A 274 1.23 -13.62 -13.23
N ALA A 275 0.62 -14.15 -14.30
CA ALA A 275 0.70 -13.56 -15.62
C ALA A 275 -0.61 -13.72 -16.40
N ARG A 276 -0.62 -13.06 -17.55
CA ARG A 276 -1.66 -13.14 -18.59
C ARG A 276 -1.57 -14.44 -19.43
N ASP A 277 -1.19 -15.54 -18.81
CA ASP A 277 -1.18 -16.88 -19.40
C ASP A 277 -2.08 -17.85 -18.64
N HIS A 278 -3.03 -17.29 -17.88
CA HIS A 278 -4.01 -17.98 -17.01
C HIS A 278 -3.36 -18.84 -15.91
N THR A 279 -2.05 -18.68 -15.67
CA THR A 279 -1.30 -19.43 -14.67
C THR A 279 -0.59 -18.52 -13.69
N ALA A 280 -0.45 -19.00 -12.46
CA ALA A 280 0.53 -18.49 -11.51
C ALA A 280 1.59 -19.57 -11.27
N ARG A 281 2.82 -19.16 -10.97
CA ARG A 281 3.95 -20.05 -10.69
C ARG A 281 4.54 -19.68 -9.33
N VAL A 282 5.06 -20.68 -8.62
CA VAL A 282 5.83 -20.48 -7.40
C VAL A 282 7.22 -21.05 -7.60
N PHE A 283 8.23 -20.19 -7.46
CA PHE A 283 9.64 -20.50 -7.58
C PHE A 283 10.27 -20.66 -6.19
N ASP A 284 11.15 -21.64 -6.00
CA ASP A 284 12.03 -21.72 -4.82
C ASP A 284 13.33 -20.98 -5.12
N LEU A 285 13.67 -19.98 -4.31
CA LEU A 285 14.87 -19.14 -4.44
C LEU A 285 16.18 -19.89 -4.12
N ARG A 286 16.12 -21.12 -3.63
CA ARG A 286 17.29 -21.98 -3.40
C ARG A 286 17.59 -22.85 -4.63
N MET A 287 16.54 -23.28 -5.34
CA MET A 287 16.63 -24.08 -6.57
C MET A 287 16.61 -23.21 -7.85
N MET A 288 16.20 -21.95 -7.74
CA MET A 288 16.10 -20.98 -8.83
C MET A 288 15.23 -21.45 -10.02
N ARG A 289 14.18 -22.23 -9.72
CA ARG A 289 13.27 -22.85 -10.70
C ARG A 289 11.83 -22.86 -10.20
N ASP A 290 10.86 -23.05 -11.09
CA ASP A 290 9.46 -23.24 -10.71
C ASP A 290 9.26 -24.61 -10.05
N VAL A 291 8.64 -24.58 -8.88
CA VAL A 291 8.33 -25.75 -8.06
C VAL A 291 6.84 -26.07 -8.17
N LEU A 292 5.98 -25.04 -8.18
CA LEU A 292 4.53 -25.20 -8.24
C LEU A 292 3.95 -24.41 -9.43
N LEU A 293 3.05 -25.04 -10.17
CA LEU A 293 2.26 -24.46 -11.26
C LEU A 293 0.80 -24.40 -10.84
N LEU A 294 0.30 -23.21 -10.56
CA LEU A 294 -1.07 -22.97 -10.14
C LEU A 294 -1.95 -22.81 -11.38
N ARG A 295 -2.93 -23.71 -11.53
CA ARG A 295 -3.92 -23.73 -12.62
C ARG A 295 -5.33 -23.56 -12.08
N GLY A 296 -6.29 -23.33 -12.97
CA GLY A 296 -7.72 -23.30 -12.65
C GLY A 296 -8.43 -22.03 -13.10
N HIS A 297 -7.70 -20.92 -13.23
CA HIS A 297 -8.20 -19.68 -13.86
C HIS A 297 -8.53 -19.92 -15.33
N GLU A 298 -9.71 -19.44 -15.75
CA GLU A 298 -10.17 -19.53 -17.14
C GLU A 298 -9.66 -18.37 -18.00
N LYS A 299 -9.29 -17.25 -17.36
CA LYS A 299 -8.76 -16.03 -17.98
C LYS A 299 -7.48 -15.57 -17.30
N ASP A 300 -6.94 -14.45 -17.78
CA ASP A 300 -5.76 -13.78 -17.24
C ASP A 300 -5.83 -13.52 -15.74
N ILE A 301 -4.72 -13.78 -15.04
CA ILE A 301 -4.56 -13.43 -13.62
C ILE A 301 -3.94 -12.04 -13.54
N THR A 302 -4.59 -11.12 -12.83
CA THR A 302 -4.16 -9.72 -12.64
C THR A 302 -3.35 -9.53 -11.37
N THR A 303 -3.73 -10.23 -10.29
CA THR A 303 -3.21 -9.93 -8.97
C THR A 303 -3.11 -11.17 -8.09
N LEU A 304 -2.30 -11.04 -7.05
CA LEU A 304 -1.83 -12.13 -6.20
C LEU A 304 -1.45 -11.57 -4.84
N ALA A 305 -1.77 -12.30 -3.77
CA ALA A 305 -1.46 -11.93 -2.39
C ALA A 305 -1.19 -13.17 -1.53
N TRP A 306 0.01 -13.23 -0.94
CA TRP A 306 0.34 -14.19 0.11
C TRP A 306 -0.46 -13.90 1.37
N HIS A 307 -0.92 -14.95 2.05
CA HIS A 307 -1.49 -14.80 3.37
C HIS A 307 -0.38 -14.43 4.39
N PRO A 308 -0.61 -13.49 5.34
CA PRO A 308 0.45 -12.92 6.18
C PRO A 308 1.03 -13.89 7.22
N ILE A 309 0.34 -14.99 7.53
CA ILE A 309 0.70 -15.93 8.61
C ILE A 309 0.96 -17.35 8.09
N HIS A 310 -0.03 -17.98 7.44
CA HIS A 310 0.15 -19.26 6.72
C HIS A 310 1.00 -19.09 5.46
N ARG A 311 2.15 -19.79 5.42
CA ARG A 311 3.08 -19.83 4.27
C ARG A 311 2.52 -20.52 3.02
N ASN A 312 1.51 -21.37 3.19
CA ASN A 312 0.96 -22.26 2.17
C ASN A 312 -0.35 -21.73 1.56
N LEU A 313 -0.88 -20.59 2.03
CA LEU A 313 -2.12 -20.01 1.50
C LEU A 313 -1.80 -18.82 0.58
N LEU A 314 -2.30 -18.90 -0.65
CA LEU A 314 -2.13 -17.88 -1.68
C LEU A 314 -3.47 -17.53 -2.33
N SER A 315 -3.80 -16.24 -2.39
CA SER A 315 -5.01 -15.73 -3.06
C SER A 315 -4.65 -15.10 -4.41
N THR A 316 -5.42 -15.38 -5.45
CA THR A 316 -5.24 -14.78 -6.78
C THR A 316 -6.56 -14.24 -7.34
N GLY A 317 -6.48 -13.10 -8.04
CA GLY A 317 -7.61 -12.44 -8.69
C GLY A 317 -7.47 -12.43 -10.21
N GLY A 318 -8.57 -12.69 -10.90
CA GLY A 318 -8.66 -12.74 -12.36
C GLY A 318 -9.19 -11.46 -13.02
N VAL A 319 -8.98 -11.33 -14.34
CA VAL A 319 -9.56 -10.28 -15.21
C VAL A 319 -11.09 -10.37 -15.29
N ASP A 320 -11.66 -11.54 -15.11
CA ASP A 320 -13.11 -11.76 -15.06
C ASP A 320 -13.77 -11.41 -13.73
N GLY A 321 -12.99 -11.06 -12.70
CA GLY A 321 -13.52 -10.88 -11.35
C GLY A 321 -13.56 -12.16 -10.52
N SER A 322 -12.98 -13.28 -10.99
CA SER A 322 -12.84 -14.50 -10.19
C SER A 322 -11.77 -14.34 -9.09
N LEU A 323 -12.03 -14.90 -7.92
CA LEU A 323 -11.13 -14.92 -6.76
C LEU A 323 -10.90 -16.36 -6.30
N PHE A 324 -9.67 -16.85 -6.44
CA PHE A 324 -9.30 -18.23 -6.11
C PHE A 324 -8.26 -18.30 -5.00
N HIS A 325 -8.36 -19.34 -4.18
CA HIS A 325 -7.45 -19.61 -3.06
C HIS A 325 -6.77 -20.96 -3.23
N TYR A 326 -5.45 -20.95 -3.10
CA TYR A 326 -4.58 -22.09 -3.31
C TYR A 326 -3.91 -22.49 -1.99
N LEU A 327 -3.95 -23.79 -1.69
CA LEU A 327 -3.16 -24.42 -0.64
C LEU A 327 -1.96 -25.11 -1.30
N LEU A 328 -0.75 -24.68 -0.98
CA LEU A 328 0.48 -25.14 -1.65
C LEU A 328 0.93 -26.55 -1.24
N ASP A 329 0.31 -27.10 -0.20
CA ASP A 329 0.47 -28.45 0.33
C ASP A 329 -0.56 -29.45 -0.24
N GLU A 330 -1.65 -28.98 -0.83
CA GLU A 330 -2.73 -29.82 -1.36
C GLU A 330 -2.98 -29.55 -2.85
N GLN A 331 -2.72 -30.53 -3.71
CA GLN A 331 -2.87 -30.36 -5.17
C GLN A 331 -4.30 -30.11 -5.64
N ASN A 332 -5.31 -30.60 -4.89
CA ASN A 332 -6.74 -30.41 -5.17
C ASN A 332 -7.16 -30.71 -6.63
N ALA A 333 -6.53 -31.71 -7.25
CA ALA A 333 -6.73 -32.08 -8.64
C ALA A 333 -8.21 -32.45 -8.92
N PRO A 334 -8.81 -31.94 -10.03
CA PRO A 334 -10.18 -32.28 -10.38
C PRO A 334 -10.30 -33.78 -10.75
N PRO A 335 -11.48 -34.40 -10.58
CA PRO A 335 -11.69 -35.82 -10.88
C PRO A 335 -11.21 -36.19 -12.29
N GLY A 336 -10.37 -37.22 -12.38
CA GLY A 336 -9.79 -37.71 -13.65
C GLY A 336 -8.43 -37.09 -14.03
N VAL A 337 -7.89 -36.16 -13.25
CA VAL A 337 -6.50 -35.67 -13.41
C VAL A 337 -5.60 -36.35 -12.38
N GLU A 338 -4.51 -36.98 -12.83
CA GLU A 338 -3.53 -37.60 -11.95
C GLU A 338 -2.76 -36.55 -11.14
N ALA A 339 -2.51 -36.85 -9.86
CA ALA A 339 -1.71 -35.99 -8.99
C ALA A 339 -0.23 -36.02 -9.42
N THR A 340 0.35 -34.85 -9.64
CA THR A 340 1.77 -34.71 -9.97
C THR A 340 2.66 -34.97 -8.75
N MET A 341 3.84 -35.55 -8.96
CA MET A 341 4.84 -35.71 -7.91
C MET A 341 5.41 -34.34 -7.51
N SER A 342 5.72 -34.14 -6.22
CA SER A 342 6.42 -32.90 -5.83
C SER A 342 7.85 -32.90 -6.36
N PRO A 343 8.36 -31.79 -6.92
CA PRO A 343 9.74 -31.69 -7.33
C PRO A 343 10.76 -31.84 -6.19
N TYR A 344 10.34 -31.74 -4.92
CA TYR A 344 11.17 -32.06 -3.75
C TYR A 344 11.27 -33.56 -3.45
N ASP A 345 10.25 -34.34 -3.82
CA ASP A 345 10.20 -35.80 -3.59
C ASP A 345 10.77 -36.60 -4.78
N SER A 346 11.01 -35.94 -5.91
CA SER A 346 11.67 -36.52 -7.07
C SER A 346 13.11 -36.97 -6.77
N PRO A 347 13.57 -38.12 -7.28
CA PRO A 347 14.97 -38.53 -7.17
C PRO A 347 15.95 -37.59 -7.90
N ASP A 348 15.46 -36.79 -8.86
CA ASP A 348 16.19 -35.66 -9.43
C ASP A 348 15.40 -34.35 -9.22
N PRO A 349 15.67 -33.61 -8.14
CA PRO A 349 15.07 -32.29 -7.88
C PRO A 349 15.59 -31.16 -8.77
N SER A 350 16.43 -31.41 -9.77
CA SER A 350 16.87 -30.38 -10.74
C SER A 350 16.01 -30.39 -12.00
N ASN A 351 15.69 -31.58 -12.53
CA ASN A 351 14.93 -31.75 -13.78
C ASN A 351 13.44 -32.11 -13.58
N ALA A 352 12.99 -32.37 -12.35
CA ALA A 352 11.58 -32.70 -12.10
C ALA A 352 10.61 -31.60 -12.55
N PRO A 353 9.48 -31.94 -13.19
CA PRO A 353 8.46 -30.96 -13.58
C PRO A 353 7.85 -30.26 -12.36
N ALA A 354 7.37 -29.04 -12.54
CA ALA A 354 6.64 -28.31 -11.50
C ALA A 354 5.34 -29.03 -11.12
N GLN A 355 5.07 -29.13 -9.82
CA GLN A 355 3.85 -29.74 -9.27
C GLN A 355 2.64 -28.89 -9.65
N THR A 356 1.63 -29.48 -10.27
CA THR A 356 0.40 -28.75 -10.61
C THR A 356 -0.52 -28.70 -9.41
N ILE A 357 -0.97 -27.50 -9.04
CA ILE A 357 -1.91 -27.26 -7.96
C ILE A 357 -3.14 -26.53 -8.51
N TYR A 358 -4.31 -26.99 -8.08
CA TYR A 358 -5.60 -26.42 -8.36
C TYR A 358 -6.13 -25.68 -7.11
N PRO A 359 -7.04 -24.72 -7.26
CA PRO A 359 -7.51 -23.93 -6.12
C PRO A 359 -8.32 -24.81 -5.17
N ALA A 360 -7.98 -24.76 -3.88
CA ALA A 360 -8.71 -25.38 -2.79
C ALA A 360 -10.12 -24.76 -2.62
N HIS A 361 -10.26 -23.48 -2.98
CA HIS A 361 -11.55 -22.79 -3.00
C HIS A 361 -11.64 -21.77 -4.13
N ARG A 362 -12.85 -21.62 -4.68
CA ARG A 362 -13.14 -20.80 -5.86
C ARG A 362 -14.36 -19.93 -5.60
N VAL A 363 -14.22 -18.63 -5.85
CA VAL A 363 -15.32 -17.67 -5.93
C VAL A 363 -15.36 -17.13 -7.38
N PRO A 364 -16.06 -17.79 -8.32
CA PRO A 364 -15.94 -17.48 -9.75
C PRO A 364 -16.48 -16.10 -10.15
N GLN A 365 -17.48 -15.59 -9.42
CA GLN A 365 -18.13 -14.30 -9.68
C GLN A 365 -17.92 -13.34 -8.50
N ALA A 366 -16.72 -13.28 -7.92
CA ALA A 366 -16.43 -12.44 -6.76
C ALA A 366 -16.58 -10.94 -7.05
N HIS A 367 -16.24 -10.52 -8.27
CA HIS A 367 -16.49 -9.19 -8.82
C HIS A 367 -17.08 -9.30 -10.23
N ASP A 368 -17.73 -8.23 -10.70
CA ASP A 368 -18.28 -8.16 -12.06
C ASP A 368 -17.20 -7.80 -13.11
N PHE A 369 -16.03 -7.33 -12.65
CA PHE A 369 -14.88 -6.93 -13.47
C PHE A 369 -13.54 -7.27 -12.77
N ALA A 370 -12.44 -7.14 -13.53
CA ALA A 370 -11.07 -7.39 -13.12
C ALA A 370 -10.71 -6.88 -11.71
N ILE A 371 -10.19 -7.78 -10.87
CA ILE A 371 -9.64 -7.45 -9.55
C ILE A 371 -8.23 -6.89 -9.75
N TRP A 372 -7.98 -5.63 -9.39
CA TRP A 372 -6.66 -5.02 -9.54
C TRP A 372 -5.74 -5.33 -8.36
N THR A 373 -6.28 -5.30 -7.14
CA THR A 373 -5.52 -5.58 -5.93
C THR A 373 -6.27 -6.45 -4.95
N LEU A 374 -5.49 -7.26 -4.25
CA LEU A 374 -5.85 -8.04 -3.09
C LEU A 374 -4.91 -7.64 -1.95
N ASP A 375 -5.47 -7.47 -0.75
CA ASP A 375 -4.66 -7.31 0.46
C ASP A 375 -5.32 -7.93 1.69
N TRP A 376 -4.52 -8.64 2.47
CA TRP A 376 -4.96 -9.37 3.65
C TRP A 376 -4.88 -8.48 4.89
N HIS A 377 -5.91 -8.51 5.73
CA HIS A 377 -5.82 -7.92 7.06
C HIS A 377 -4.63 -8.57 7.81
N PRO A 378 -3.80 -7.84 8.58
CA PRO A 378 -2.59 -8.36 9.25
C PRO A 378 -2.80 -9.66 10.05
N LEU A 379 -3.90 -9.76 10.80
CA LEU A 379 -4.35 -10.98 11.52
C LEU A 379 -4.81 -12.17 10.63
N GLY A 380 -4.86 -12.03 9.31
CA GLY A 380 -5.21 -13.08 8.33
C GLY A 380 -6.69 -13.48 8.22
N HIS A 381 -7.59 -12.81 8.92
CA HIS A 381 -8.99 -13.26 9.06
C HIS A 381 -9.99 -12.62 8.06
N ILE A 382 -9.54 -11.57 7.35
CA ILE A 382 -10.27 -10.87 6.30
C ILE A 382 -9.31 -10.64 5.12
N LEU A 383 -9.82 -10.81 3.90
CA LEU A 383 -9.18 -10.40 2.66
C LEU A 383 -10.01 -9.25 2.05
N ALA A 384 -9.36 -8.17 1.65
CA ALA A 384 -9.98 -7.08 0.90
C ALA A 384 -9.60 -7.16 -0.59
N SER A 385 -10.55 -6.88 -1.47
CA SER A 385 -10.36 -6.89 -2.93
C SER A 385 -10.87 -5.60 -3.57
N GLY A 386 -10.02 -4.95 -4.35
CA GLY A 386 -10.35 -3.76 -5.16
C GLY A 386 -10.43 -4.11 -6.63
N SER A 387 -11.49 -3.67 -7.29
CA SER A 387 -11.79 -4.02 -8.68
C SER A 387 -12.13 -2.81 -9.54
N ASN A 388 -12.05 -3.03 -10.84
CA ASN A 388 -12.53 -2.13 -11.88
C ASN A 388 -14.06 -1.90 -11.83
N ASP A 389 -14.81 -2.73 -11.10
CA ASP A 389 -16.25 -2.56 -10.87
C ASP A 389 -16.61 -1.40 -9.91
N ARG A 390 -15.60 -0.72 -9.36
CA ARG A 390 -15.70 0.46 -8.48
C ARG A 390 -16.16 0.12 -7.05
N ILE A 391 -16.05 -1.15 -6.66
CA ILE A 391 -16.44 -1.65 -5.33
C ILE A 391 -15.21 -2.26 -4.64
N THR A 392 -15.08 -2.01 -3.34
CA THR A 392 -14.16 -2.73 -2.47
C THR A 392 -14.93 -3.83 -1.76
N ARG A 393 -14.62 -5.11 -1.99
CA ARG A 393 -15.28 -6.22 -1.28
C ARG A 393 -14.40 -6.78 -0.17
N PHE A 394 -15.07 -7.17 0.91
CA PHE A 394 -14.47 -7.81 2.08
C PHE A 394 -14.91 -9.27 2.13
N TRP A 395 -13.94 -10.16 2.26
CA TRP A 395 -14.12 -11.59 2.32
C TRP A 395 -13.62 -12.10 3.66
N THR A 396 -14.39 -12.93 4.33
CA THR A 396 -14.01 -13.54 5.61
C THR A 396 -14.19 -15.05 5.58
N ARG A 397 -13.59 -15.73 6.54
CA ARG A 397 -13.71 -17.17 6.71
C ARG A 397 -15.17 -17.59 6.96
N ALA A 398 -15.56 -18.72 6.37
CA ALA A 398 -16.88 -19.32 6.60
C ALA A 398 -17.08 -19.64 8.09
N ARG A 399 -18.29 -19.47 8.61
CA ARG A 399 -18.61 -19.80 10.01
C ARG A 399 -18.86 -21.31 10.16
N PRO A 400 -18.56 -21.95 11.30
CA PRO A 400 -18.75 -23.38 11.46
C PRO A 400 -20.21 -23.79 11.25
N GLY A 401 -20.44 -24.80 10.42
CA GLY A 401 -21.79 -25.27 10.06
C GLY A 401 -22.57 -24.37 9.10
N GLU A 402 -21.98 -23.29 8.58
CA GLU A 402 -22.62 -22.44 7.58
C GLU A 402 -22.39 -22.98 6.16
N THR A 403 -23.46 -23.37 5.47
CA THR A 403 -23.41 -23.84 4.07
C THR A 403 -23.67 -22.75 3.04
N ILE A 404 -24.24 -21.62 3.47
CA ILE A 404 -24.63 -20.48 2.63
C ILE A 404 -23.49 -19.96 1.72
N PRO A 405 -22.22 -19.82 2.18
CA PRO A 405 -21.14 -19.29 1.35
C PRO A 405 -21.00 -20.03 0.01
N PHE A 406 -21.19 -21.35 0.00
CA PHE A 406 -20.95 -22.16 -1.20
C PHE A 406 -22.07 -22.11 -2.25
N ASN A 407 -23.25 -21.58 -1.89
CA ASN A 407 -24.43 -21.48 -2.77
C ASN A 407 -24.91 -20.02 -2.97
N ASP A 408 -24.04 -19.03 -2.75
CA ASP A 408 -24.39 -17.62 -2.92
C ASP A 408 -24.18 -17.11 -4.36
N ARG A 409 -24.58 -15.85 -4.61
CA ARG A 409 -24.46 -15.19 -5.92
C ARG A 409 -23.02 -15.10 -6.45
N TYR A 410 -22.00 -15.20 -5.59
CA TYR A 410 -20.59 -15.09 -5.95
C TYR A 410 -19.99 -16.45 -6.33
N HIS A 411 -20.58 -17.55 -5.83
CA HIS A 411 -20.12 -18.93 -6.06
C HIS A 411 -20.84 -19.62 -7.21
N ILE A 412 -22.17 -19.70 -7.17
CA ILE A 412 -22.97 -20.33 -8.22
C ILE A 412 -23.40 -19.34 -9.32
N GLY A 413 -23.23 -18.05 -9.05
CA GLY A 413 -23.60 -16.96 -9.96
C GLY A 413 -25.06 -16.54 -9.84
N GLN A 414 -25.34 -15.29 -10.22
CA GLN A 414 -26.67 -14.68 -9.97
C GLN A 414 -27.82 -15.49 -10.60
N ALA A 415 -27.69 -15.95 -11.85
CA ALA A 415 -28.76 -16.67 -12.53
C ALA A 415 -29.07 -18.04 -11.89
N ALA A 416 -28.06 -18.74 -11.35
CA ALA A 416 -28.26 -20.00 -10.64
C ALA A 416 -28.85 -19.76 -9.23
N ALA A 417 -28.40 -18.70 -8.54
CA ALA A 417 -28.96 -18.31 -7.24
C ALA A 417 -30.43 -17.87 -7.35
N GLU A 418 -30.81 -17.20 -8.44
CA GLU A 418 -32.21 -16.90 -8.78
C GLU A 418 -33.01 -18.19 -9.07
N ALA A 419 -32.47 -19.12 -9.86
CA ALA A 419 -33.13 -20.39 -10.17
C ALA A 419 -33.32 -21.30 -8.96
N GLN A 420 -32.41 -21.24 -7.97
CA GLN A 420 -32.52 -21.96 -6.70
C GLN A 420 -33.39 -21.23 -5.65
N GLY A 421 -33.91 -20.04 -5.97
CA GLY A 421 -34.71 -19.23 -5.02
C GLY A 421 -33.92 -18.64 -3.84
N ILE A 422 -32.59 -18.74 -3.87
CA ILE A 422 -31.69 -18.22 -2.83
C ILE A 422 -31.54 -16.69 -2.97
N TYR A 423 -31.72 -16.17 -4.18
CA TYR A 423 -31.60 -14.75 -4.50
C TYR A 423 -32.84 -14.25 -5.25
N ASP A 424 -33.58 -13.30 -4.67
CA ASP A 424 -34.58 -12.53 -5.41
C ASP A 424 -33.98 -11.19 -5.87
N ARG A 425 -34.04 -10.94 -7.17
CA ARG A 425 -33.57 -9.72 -7.81
C ARG A 425 -34.31 -8.46 -7.33
N ARG A 426 -35.57 -8.55 -6.90
CA ARG A 426 -36.33 -7.39 -6.38
C ARG A 426 -35.87 -7.04 -4.97
N ASP A 427 -35.85 -8.01 -4.07
CA ASP A 427 -35.31 -7.85 -2.73
C ASP A 427 -33.84 -7.43 -2.72
N ALA A 428 -33.01 -8.01 -3.60
CA ALA A 428 -31.60 -7.63 -3.70
C ALA A 428 -31.40 -6.21 -4.24
N ARG A 429 -32.21 -5.74 -5.20
CA ARG A 429 -32.18 -4.33 -5.62
C ARG A 429 -32.62 -3.38 -4.52
N ARG A 430 -33.63 -3.76 -3.72
CA ARG A 430 -34.05 -2.97 -2.56
C ARG A 430 -32.94 -2.90 -1.52
N ARG A 431 -32.35 -4.04 -1.13
CA ARG A 431 -31.21 -4.08 -0.19
C ARG A 431 -30.00 -3.31 -0.72
N GLN A 432 -29.67 -3.43 -2.00
CA GLN A 432 -28.61 -2.63 -2.60
C GLN A 432 -28.92 -1.13 -2.54
N GLN A 433 -30.17 -0.70 -2.77
CA GLN A 433 -30.55 0.71 -2.60
C GLN A 433 -30.47 1.16 -1.14
N GLU A 434 -30.89 0.31 -0.20
CA GLU A 434 -30.78 0.56 1.25
C GLU A 434 -29.31 0.63 1.71
N GLU A 435 -28.42 -0.23 1.17
CA GLU A 435 -26.98 -0.24 1.41
C GLU A 435 -26.29 0.99 0.77
N GLU A 436 -26.58 1.32 -0.48
CA GLU A 436 -26.05 2.51 -1.16
C GLU A 436 -26.55 3.83 -0.51
N GLU A 437 -27.80 3.89 -0.02
CA GLU A 437 -28.32 5.01 0.78
C GLU A 437 -27.60 5.10 2.13
N GLN A 438 -27.44 3.95 2.82
CA GLN A 438 -26.78 3.87 4.12
C GLN A 438 -25.26 4.20 4.06
N GLU A 439 -24.59 3.90 2.96
CA GLU A 439 -23.19 4.27 2.72
C GLU A 439 -23.06 5.75 2.31
N ALA A 440 -24.03 6.30 1.56
CA ALA A 440 -24.08 7.73 1.26
C ALA A 440 -24.39 8.59 2.52
N GLU A 441 -25.16 8.05 3.48
CA GLU A 441 -25.31 8.64 4.81
C GLU A 441 -23.98 8.63 5.60
N ASP A 442 -23.29 7.50 5.65
CA ASP A 442 -21.97 7.39 6.31
C ASP A 442 -20.93 8.34 5.69
N GLU A 443 -20.89 8.45 4.37
CA GLU A 443 -20.01 9.39 3.67
C GLU A 443 -20.35 10.84 4.06
N ALA A 444 -21.64 11.18 4.13
CA ALA A 444 -22.08 12.50 4.56
C ALA A 444 -21.74 12.79 6.03
N GLU A 445 -21.92 11.83 6.94
CA GLU A 445 -21.53 11.95 8.35
C GLU A 445 -20.01 12.08 8.52
N GLY A 446 -19.22 11.21 7.89
CA GLY A 446 -17.75 11.26 7.94
C GLY A 446 -17.17 12.54 7.34
N LEU A 447 -17.73 13.05 6.24
CA LEU A 447 -17.38 14.35 5.66
C LEU A 447 -17.78 15.56 6.53
N VAL A 448 -18.79 15.41 7.40
CA VAL A 448 -19.15 16.43 8.39
C VAL A 448 -18.19 16.38 9.58
N ASP A 449 -17.88 15.19 10.09
CA ASP A 449 -16.90 15.01 11.18
C ASP A 449 -15.49 15.47 10.77
N GLN A 450 -15.08 15.23 9.51
CA GLN A 450 -13.83 15.76 8.95
C GLN A 450 -13.75 17.30 8.94
N LYS A 451 -14.90 17.99 8.88
CA LYS A 451 -14.99 19.46 8.87
C LYS A 451 -15.14 20.08 10.26
N MET A 452 -15.51 19.29 11.27
CA MET A 452 -15.54 19.78 12.64
C MET A 452 -14.12 19.88 13.20
N PRO A 453 -13.74 20.97 13.90
CA PRO A 453 -12.47 21.01 14.61
C PRO A 453 -12.45 19.89 15.65
N ALA A 454 -11.30 19.20 15.77
CA ALA A 454 -11.14 18.07 16.67
C ALA A 454 -11.63 18.43 18.08
N LYS A 455 -12.74 17.81 18.50
CA LYS A 455 -13.30 18.01 19.84
C LYS A 455 -12.21 17.66 20.85
N GLN A 456 -11.87 18.62 21.72
CA GLN A 456 -11.11 18.31 22.93
C GLN A 456 -11.81 17.15 23.65
N PRO A 457 -11.07 16.19 24.24
CA PRO A 457 -11.66 15.00 24.84
C PRO A 457 -12.48 15.39 26.07
N THR A 458 -13.76 15.68 25.88
CA THR A 458 -14.72 15.88 26.95
C THR A 458 -15.05 14.51 27.55
N LEU A 459 -14.72 14.32 28.83
CA LEU A 459 -15.12 13.11 29.56
C LEU A 459 -16.65 12.99 29.53
N PRO A 460 -17.24 11.87 29.07
CA PRO A 460 -18.66 11.65 29.16
C PRO A 460 -19.04 11.32 30.61
N GLY A 461 -19.81 12.20 31.25
CA GLY A 461 -20.54 11.88 32.49
C GLY A 461 -20.15 12.67 33.74
N LEU A 462 -20.53 13.95 33.78
CA LEU A 462 -20.81 14.70 35.03
C LEU A 462 -21.66 15.94 34.68
N PRO A 463 -22.98 15.94 34.93
CA PRO A 463 -23.82 17.11 34.66
C PRO A 463 -23.70 18.12 35.80
N GLY A 464 -23.40 19.38 35.47
CA GLY A 464 -23.56 20.52 36.38
C GLY A 464 -22.35 20.87 37.24
N LEU A 465 -21.35 21.51 36.63
CA LEU A 465 -20.52 22.54 37.27
C LEU A 465 -19.87 23.37 36.17
N GLY A 466 -20.49 24.50 35.83
CA GLY A 466 -19.91 25.46 34.90
C GLY A 466 -18.81 26.26 35.61
N PHE A 467 -17.60 26.24 35.08
CA PHE A 467 -16.57 27.20 35.46
C PHE A 467 -16.62 28.38 34.50
N ALA A 468 -16.89 29.56 35.07
CA ALA A 468 -16.88 30.82 34.35
C ALA A 468 -15.45 31.28 34.04
N ASP A 469 -15.39 32.21 33.09
CA ASP A 469 -14.20 32.78 32.45
C ASP A 469 -13.13 33.33 33.41
N GLY A 470 -11.85 33.33 32.99
CA GLY A 470 -10.73 33.61 33.89
C GLY A 470 -9.30 33.58 33.32
N SER A 471 -9.08 34.17 32.13
CA SER A 471 -7.81 34.76 31.64
C SER A 471 -6.44 34.23 32.13
N SER A 472 -5.66 33.60 31.23
CA SER A 472 -4.21 33.84 30.97
C SER A 472 -3.63 32.73 30.06
N THR A 473 -3.19 32.99 28.82
CA THR A 473 -1.86 33.50 28.41
C THR A 473 -0.66 32.88 29.14
N GLY A 474 0.12 32.06 28.44
CA GLY A 474 1.47 31.70 28.89
C GLY A 474 1.94 30.32 28.41
N GLY A 475 2.81 30.28 27.39
CA GLY A 475 3.55 29.07 27.04
C GLY A 475 4.61 28.74 28.11
N ALA A 476 4.97 27.46 28.21
CA ALA A 476 5.95 26.99 29.20
C ALA A 476 7.37 27.57 28.96
N GLN A 477 7.95 28.19 29.99
CA GLN A 477 9.40 28.35 30.12
C GLN A 477 9.86 27.94 31.53
N LEU A 478 11.07 27.38 31.58
CA LEU A 478 11.68 26.80 32.78
C LEU A 478 12.16 27.89 33.76
N PRO A 479 12.16 27.66 35.09
CA PRO A 479 12.49 28.70 36.06
C PRO A 479 14.01 28.77 36.34
N GLY A 480 14.59 29.97 36.36
CA GLY A 480 15.85 30.22 37.08
C GLY A 480 16.77 31.30 36.52
N LEU A 481 16.53 32.57 36.86
CA LEU A 481 17.48 33.67 37.15
C LEU A 481 16.73 35.02 37.09
N GLY A 482 16.99 35.93 38.04
CA GLY A 482 16.23 37.17 38.23
C GLY A 482 16.97 38.44 37.82
N GLY A 483 16.22 39.52 37.60
CA GLY A 483 16.71 40.88 37.29
C GLY A 483 15.62 41.71 36.61
N PRO A 484 15.45 43.00 36.91
CA PRO A 484 14.19 43.72 36.65
C PRO A 484 14.08 44.32 35.25
N VAL A 485 12.84 44.39 34.74
CA VAL A 485 12.44 45.23 33.60
C VAL A 485 11.37 46.24 34.03
N THR A 486 11.51 47.48 33.58
CA THR A 486 10.65 48.62 33.92
C THR A 486 9.56 48.85 32.87
N ASN A 487 8.38 49.29 33.31
CA ASN A 487 7.19 49.49 32.48
C ASN A 487 7.31 50.61 31.42
N GLY A 488 6.61 50.41 30.29
CA GLY A 488 6.18 51.44 29.34
C GLY A 488 4.89 50.97 28.63
N PRO A 489 3.84 51.81 28.46
CA PRO A 489 2.50 51.34 28.10
C PRO A 489 2.26 51.19 26.59
N VAL A 490 1.34 50.30 26.22
CA VAL A 490 0.89 50.00 24.85
C VAL A 490 -0.51 50.58 24.60
N VAL A 491 -0.79 51.01 23.37
CA VAL A 491 -2.11 51.50 22.92
C VAL A 491 -2.67 50.58 21.83
N PRO A 492 -3.94 50.13 21.87
CA PRO A 492 -4.51 49.19 20.91
C PRO A 492 -5.21 49.88 19.72
N ILE A 493 -5.21 49.21 18.56
CA ILE A 493 -6.06 49.53 17.40
C ILE A 493 -6.89 48.28 17.05
N ASN A 494 -8.18 48.48 16.77
CA ASN A 494 -9.18 47.44 16.51
C ASN A 494 -9.78 47.65 15.10
N ILE A 495 -9.98 46.58 14.33
CA ILE A 495 -10.56 46.62 12.97
C ILE A 495 -11.67 45.55 12.84
N PRO A 496 -12.92 45.92 12.51
CA PRO A 496 -14.04 45.00 12.32
C PRO A 496 -14.18 44.45 10.87
N PRO A 497 -14.91 43.33 10.67
CA PRO A 497 -15.04 42.63 9.38
C PRO A 497 -16.12 43.19 8.41
N PRO A 498 -16.12 42.80 7.12
CA PRO A 498 -16.94 43.40 6.06
C PRO A 498 -18.34 42.76 5.84
N PRO A 499 -19.30 43.49 5.22
CA PRO A 499 -20.67 43.04 4.91
C PRO A 499 -20.86 42.47 3.47
N PRO A 500 -22.02 41.84 3.16
CA PRO A 500 -22.26 41.08 1.91
C PRO A 500 -22.76 41.92 0.70
N PRO A 501 -22.79 41.35 -0.53
CA PRO A 501 -22.87 42.13 -1.78
C PRO A 501 -24.29 42.38 -2.32
N GLY A 502 -24.50 43.53 -2.96
CA GLY A 502 -25.70 43.84 -3.74
C GLY A 502 -25.66 45.17 -4.51
N SER A 503 -25.82 45.09 -5.85
CA SER A 503 -26.24 46.13 -6.81
C SER A 503 -25.60 47.54 -6.80
N GLY A 504 -25.00 47.93 -7.93
CA GLY A 504 -24.85 49.35 -8.35
C GLY A 504 -23.45 49.74 -8.85
N ALA A 505 -23.32 50.04 -10.14
CA ALA A 505 -22.12 50.70 -10.72
C ALA A 505 -22.15 52.22 -10.39
N PRO A 506 -21.00 52.92 -10.26
CA PRO A 506 -20.23 53.47 -11.41
C PRO A 506 -18.71 53.66 -11.08
N PRO A 507 -17.90 54.55 -11.72
CA PRO A 507 -17.79 55.00 -13.13
C PRO A 507 -16.36 54.76 -13.74
N PHE A 508 -16.18 55.08 -15.04
CA PHE A 508 -14.87 55.19 -15.73
C PHE A 508 -14.11 56.50 -15.40
N PRO A 509 -12.76 56.52 -15.47
CA PRO A 509 -12.05 56.98 -16.69
C PRO A 509 -10.82 56.11 -17.09
N GLY A 510 -10.37 56.22 -18.36
CA GLY A 510 -9.26 55.43 -18.95
C GLY A 510 -7.87 56.09 -18.86
N PRO A 511 -6.94 55.92 -19.85
CA PRO A 511 -6.98 55.10 -21.06
C PRO A 511 -5.77 54.14 -21.25
N GLY A 512 -5.96 53.02 -21.95
CA GLY A 512 -4.88 52.09 -22.34
C GLY A 512 -5.39 51.00 -23.30
N GLY A 513 -4.72 50.79 -24.44
CA GLY A 513 -5.30 50.09 -25.60
C GLY A 513 -5.33 48.56 -25.53
N ILE A 514 -6.33 47.98 -26.20
CA ILE A 514 -6.45 46.54 -26.54
C ILE A 514 -6.24 46.35 -28.06
N PRO A 515 -5.55 45.30 -28.53
CA PRO A 515 -5.37 45.05 -29.97
C PRO A 515 -6.67 44.66 -30.69
N ALA A 516 -6.77 45.01 -31.98
CA ALA A 516 -7.97 44.79 -32.80
C ALA A 516 -8.06 43.40 -33.43
N LEU A 517 -9.29 42.96 -33.73
CA LEU A 517 -9.60 41.76 -34.51
C LEU A 517 -9.39 41.97 -36.02
N PRO A 518 -9.11 40.91 -36.80
CA PRO A 518 -8.93 41.01 -38.25
C PRO A 518 -10.22 41.43 -39.01
N PRO A 519 -10.11 42.05 -40.20
CA PRO A 519 -11.27 42.56 -40.92
C PRO A 519 -12.14 41.45 -41.55
N GLY A 520 -13.46 41.61 -41.49
CA GLY A 520 -14.42 40.83 -42.29
C GLY A 520 -15.28 39.79 -41.56
N MET A 521 -15.25 39.73 -40.22
CA MET A 521 -16.06 38.78 -39.44
C MET A 521 -17.29 39.46 -38.81
N ASP A 522 -18.50 39.09 -39.25
CA ASP A 522 -19.76 39.64 -38.75
C ASP A 522 -20.06 39.08 -37.33
N PRO A 523 -20.14 39.93 -36.28
CA PRO A 523 -20.21 39.47 -34.89
C PRO A 523 -21.54 38.80 -34.51
N THR A 524 -22.60 39.05 -35.26
CA THR A 524 -23.93 38.40 -35.07
C THR A 524 -23.90 36.92 -35.45
N LYS A 525 -23.21 36.57 -36.53
CA LYS A 525 -23.09 35.18 -37.04
C LYS A 525 -22.30 34.27 -36.11
N LEU A 526 -21.31 34.83 -35.39
CA LEU A 526 -20.54 34.11 -34.38
C LEU A 526 -21.39 33.76 -33.15
N ALA A 527 -22.26 34.68 -32.72
CA ALA A 527 -23.17 34.47 -31.59
C ALA A 527 -24.24 33.40 -31.87
N GLU A 528 -24.70 33.25 -33.12
CA GLU A 528 -25.63 32.18 -33.51
C GLU A 528 -24.97 30.80 -33.55
N MET A 529 -23.74 30.68 -34.07
CA MET A 529 -23.00 29.40 -34.06
C MET A 529 -22.71 28.88 -32.63
N ILE A 530 -22.47 29.78 -31.67
CA ILE A 530 -22.24 29.40 -30.27
C ILE A 530 -23.55 28.91 -29.61
N ARG A 531 -24.72 29.36 -30.06
CA ARG A 531 -26.03 28.91 -29.54
C ARG A 531 -26.52 27.58 -30.14
N SER A 532 -26.06 27.19 -31.33
CA SER A 532 -26.55 25.98 -32.02
C SER A 532 -25.77 24.70 -31.73
N GLY A 533 -24.64 24.79 -31.01
CA GLY A 533 -23.94 23.62 -30.44
C GLY A 533 -23.25 22.70 -31.44
N GLN A 534 -22.99 23.14 -32.66
CA GLN A 534 -22.29 22.35 -33.69
C GLN A 534 -20.84 22.84 -33.88
N ILE A 535 -19.88 21.99 -33.50
CA ILE A 535 -18.45 22.18 -33.76
C ILE A 535 -18.04 21.21 -34.91
N PRO A 536 -17.54 21.70 -36.05
CA PRO A 536 -16.99 20.83 -37.09
C PRO A 536 -15.55 20.41 -36.74
N LEU A 537 -15.23 19.12 -36.98
CA LEU A 537 -13.89 18.56 -36.82
C LEU A 537 -12.94 19.05 -37.94
N PRO A 538 -11.63 19.21 -37.66
CA PRO A 538 -10.64 19.57 -38.68
C PRO A 538 -10.37 18.42 -39.68
N PRO A 539 -10.01 18.73 -40.94
CA PRO A 539 -9.90 17.73 -42.01
C PRO A 539 -8.62 16.89 -41.96
N VAL A 540 -8.72 15.66 -42.48
CA VAL A 540 -7.65 14.65 -42.57
C VAL A 540 -6.82 14.83 -43.87
N PRO A 541 -5.48 14.76 -43.86
CA PRO A 541 -4.66 14.80 -45.08
C PRO A 541 -4.69 13.48 -45.88
N PRO A 542 -4.51 13.50 -47.22
CA PRO A 542 -4.50 12.28 -48.06
C PRO A 542 -3.18 11.46 -47.97
N PRO A 543 -3.19 10.17 -48.38
CA PRO A 543 -2.05 9.25 -48.27
C PRO A 543 -1.13 9.19 -49.51
N ASN A 544 -0.01 8.47 -49.35
CA ASN A 544 1.13 8.21 -50.26
C ASN A 544 2.26 9.27 -50.21
N GLY A 545 3.55 8.91 -50.19
CA GLY A 545 4.17 7.59 -50.05
C GLY A 545 5.61 7.54 -50.59
N GLY A 546 6.54 6.90 -49.86
CA GLY A 546 7.81 6.40 -50.41
C GLY A 546 9.09 7.26 -50.26
N GLN A 547 10.15 6.58 -49.79
CA GLN A 547 11.59 6.84 -49.98
C GLN A 547 12.29 8.05 -49.32
N ALA A 548 12.91 7.76 -48.17
CA ALA A 548 14.36 7.80 -47.92
C ALA A 548 15.26 8.89 -48.56
N GLY A 549 16.01 9.61 -47.71
CA GLY A 549 17.38 10.02 -48.05
C GLY A 549 17.81 11.44 -47.63
N ALA A 550 19.00 11.51 -47.03
CA ALA A 550 19.88 12.68 -46.88
C ALA A 550 19.44 13.90 -46.05
N PHE A 551 20.26 14.24 -45.05
CA PHE A 551 20.28 15.58 -44.43
C PHE A 551 20.84 16.62 -45.42
N PRO A 552 20.29 17.85 -45.48
CA PRO A 552 20.88 18.94 -46.27
C PRO A 552 22.15 19.51 -45.60
N PRO A 553 23.16 19.93 -46.38
CA PRO A 553 24.38 20.54 -45.84
C PRO A 553 24.17 22.01 -45.44
N PRO A 554 24.98 22.56 -44.51
CA PRO A 554 24.92 23.97 -44.14
C PRO A 554 25.53 24.88 -45.23
N PRO A 555 25.08 26.14 -45.36
CA PRO A 555 25.56 27.06 -46.39
C PRO A 555 26.98 27.61 -46.10
N PRO A 556 27.77 27.96 -47.13
CA PRO A 556 29.15 28.42 -46.95
C PRO A 556 29.24 29.95 -46.75
N GLY A 557 30.13 30.43 -45.87
CA GLY A 557 30.55 31.83 -45.92
C GLY A 557 30.99 32.57 -44.64
N PHE A 558 31.10 31.93 -43.46
CA PHE A 558 31.55 32.62 -42.24
C PHE A 558 32.91 32.11 -41.72
N PRO A 559 33.89 33.00 -41.44
CA PRO A 559 35.21 32.60 -40.95
C PRO A 559 35.19 32.21 -39.46
N GLY A 560 36.01 31.23 -39.10
CA GLY A 560 35.96 30.57 -37.80
C GLY A 560 36.55 31.37 -36.63
N PHE A 561 35.93 31.23 -35.46
CA PHE A 561 36.53 31.58 -34.17
C PHE A 561 37.25 30.36 -33.57
N PRO A 562 38.46 30.50 -33.01
CA PRO A 562 39.13 29.42 -32.30
C PRO A 562 38.47 29.17 -30.92
N PRO A 563 38.42 27.93 -30.43
CA PRO A 563 37.93 27.63 -29.09
C PRO A 563 38.89 28.14 -28.00
N PRO A 564 38.40 28.57 -26.82
CA PRO A 564 39.26 28.96 -25.71
C PRO A 564 40.00 27.74 -25.12
N PRO A 565 41.20 27.93 -24.56
CA PRO A 565 42.06 26.83 -24.12
C PRO A 565 41.57 26.16 -22.82
N PHE A 566 41.72 24.84 -22.76
CA PHE A 566 41.59 24.07 -21.53
C PHE A 566 42.74 24.36 -20.55
N PRO A 567 42.50 24.54 -19.24
CA PRO A 567 43.56 24.63 -18.24
C PRO A 567 44.26 23.27 -18.05
N PRO A 568 45.61 23.21 -18.04
CA PRO A 568 46.33 21.95 -17.88
C PRO A 568 46.61 21.59 -16.41
N GLY A 569 46.48 20.29 -16.09
CA GLY A 569 47.22 19.63 -15.01
C GLY A 569 46.73 19.84 -13.58
N PHE A 570 46.09 18.82 -13.00
CA PHE A 570 46.00 18.66 -11.55
C PHE A 570 46.40 17.23 -11.15
N ALA A 571 47.69 17.04 -10.90
CA ALA A 571 48.27 15.80 -10.39
C ALA A 571 49.39 16.13 -9.39
N GLY A 572 49.30 15.58 -8.18
CA GLY A 572 50.39 15.48 -7.21
C GLY A 572 50.86 16.77 -6.53
N PHE A 573 50.40 17.00 -5.31
CA PHE A 573 51.17 17.77 -4.31
C PHE A 573 52.07 16.81 -3.50
N PRO A 574 53.41 16.97 -3.53
CA PRO A 574 54.32 16.30 -2.61
C PRO A 574 54.54 17.14 -1.33
N PRO A 575 54.93 16.52 -0.19
CA PRO A 575 55.21 17.24 1.05
C PRO A 575 56.67 17.78 1.10
N PRO A 576 56.91 18.96 1.71
CA PRO A 576 58.25 19.45 2.04
C PRO A 576 58.82 18.80 3.34
N PRO A 577 60.14 18.94 3.62
CA PRO A 577 60.92 17.81 4.14
C PRO A 577 61.16 17.79 5.66
N MET A 578 61.47 16.59 6.17
CA MET A 578 62.15 16.37 7.45
C MET A 578 63.63 16.06 7.25
N GLN A 579 64.50 16.55 8.14
CA GLN A 579 65.85 16.02 8.36
C GLN A 579 66.06 15.67 9.84
N PRO A 580 67.03 14.78 10.18
CA PRO A 580 66.93 13.93 11.37
C PRO A 580 67.88 14.32 12.52
N GLY A 581 67.53 13.94 13.75
CA GLY A 581 68.40 14.14 14.93
C GLY A 581 67.91 13.46 16.21
N GLN A 582 68.31 12.19 16.38
CA GLN A 582 68.56 11.43 17.63
C GLN A 582 67.68 11.62 18.90
N ALA A 583 67.22 10.49 19.44
CA ALA A 583 66.73 10.35 20.83
C ALA A 583 67.90 10.34 21.85
N PRO A 584 67.65 10.31 23.18
CA PRO A 584 67.47 8.99 23.80
C PRO A 584 66.47 8.89 24.99
N GLN A 585 66.31 7.65 25.44
CA GLN A 585 65.43 7.10 26.48
C GLN A 585 65.66 7.62 27.91
N GLY A 586 64.66 7.37 28.79
CA GLY A 586 64.79 7.42 30.25
C GLY A 586 63.61 6.76 31.01
N VAL A 587 63.80 5.54 31.49
CA VAL A 587 62.94 4.70 32.39
C VAL A 587 63.83 4.34 33.61
N PRO A 588 63.44 4.02 34.89
CA PRO A 588 62.16 3.55 35.52
C PRO A 588 61.68 4.48 36.68
N GLY A 589 60.80 4.16 37.66
CA GLY A 589 59.88 3.02 37.97
C GLY A 589 59.79 2.70 39.49
N ALA A 590 58.81 1.87 39.93
CA ALA A 590 58.37 1.60 41.33
C ALA A 590 57.72 2.83 42.05
N GLY A 591 56.84 2.80 43.06
CA GLY A 591 56.19 1.78 43.91
C GLY A 591 55.91 2.42 45.31
N GLY A 592 54.85 2.18 46.09
CA GLY A 592 53.66 1.30 46.01
C GLY A 592 52.68 1.60 47.19
N ASP A 593 51.78 0.65 47.52
CA ASP A 593 50.90 0.58 48.73
C ASP A 593 49.82 1.66 49.01
N GLY A 594 48.72 1.26 49.69
CA GLY A 594 47.92 2.19 50.53
C GLY A 594 46.38 2.22 50.43
N ASN A 595 45.69 1.13 50.79
CA ASN A 595 44.34 1.02 51.40
C ASN A 595 43.32 2.19 51.35
N GLY A 596 42.06 1.91 50.97
CA GLY A 596 40.90 2.78 51.30
C GLY A 596 39.62 2.56 50.46
N ALA A 597 38.54 2.08 51.07
CA ALA A 597 37.23 1.94 50.42
C ALA A 597 36.41 3.25 50.47
N PHE A 598 35.55 3.51 49.47
CA PHE A 598 34.17 4.06 49.56
C PHE A 598 33.64 4.49 48.16
N GLY A 599 32.32 4.36 47.93
CA GLY A 599 31.57 5.35 47.13
C GLY A 599 31.45 5.21 45.60
N ASN A 600 30.52 4.36 45.14
CA ASN A 600 29.46 4.67 44.14
C ASN A 600 29.77 5.53 42.87
N ASN A 601 29.80 4.88 41.68
CA ASN A 601 29.06 5.28 40.45
C ASN A 601 29.56 4.52 39.19
N GLY A 602 28.80 3.53 38.73
CA GLY A 602 29.19 2.65 37.62
C GLY A 602 28.86 3.17 36.22
N VAL A 603 29.64 4.13 35.70
CA VAL A 603 29.63 4.47 34.26
C VAL A 603 30.49 3.45 33.50
N ARG A 604 29.86 2.42 32.90
CA ARG A 604 30.58 1.42 32.10
C ARG A 604 31.02 2.01 30.76
N LYS A 605 32.29 2.44 30.68
CA LYS A 605 33.00 2.62 29.40
C LYS A 605 32.99 1.29 28.65
N ARG A 606 32.64 1.30 27.36
CA ARG A 606 32.77 0.14 26.48
C ARG A 606 34.26 -0.08 26.18
N GLU A 607 34.77 -1.26 26.46
CA GLU A 607 36.09 -1.68 26.01
C GLU A 607 36.11 -1.87 24.47
N PRO A 608 37.27 -1.74 23.80
CA PRO A 608 37.39 -2.03 22.38
C PRO A 608 37.01 -3.49 22.09
N LEU A 609 36.32 -3.72 20.97
CA LEU A 609 35.94 -5.06 20.54
C LEU A 609 37.19 -5.93 20.32
N PRO A 610 37.24 -7.18 20.84
CA PRO A 610 38.37 -8.08 20.63
C PRO A 610 38.65 -8.32 19.15
N SER A 611 39.92 -8.49 18.80
CA SER A 611 40.28 -8.81 17.41
C SER A 611 39.66 -10.16 17.00
N GLN A 612 39.29 -10.32 15.72
CA GLN A 612 38.73 -11.59 15.22
C GLN A 612 39.63 -12.80 15.54
N LYS A 613 40.94 -12.58 15.61
CA LYS A 613 41.95 -13.60 15.94
C LYS A 613 41.89 -14.05 17.41
N GLU A 614 41.62 -13.13 18.33
CA GLU A 614 41.44 -13.46 19.76
C GLU A 614 40.12 -14.17 20.01
N SER A 615 39.02 -13.68 19.42
CA SER A 615 37.71 -14.34 19.52
C SER A 615 37.75 -15.79 18.99
N LEU A 616 38.47 -16.03 17.88
CA LEU A 616 38.68 -17.37 17.34
C LEU A 616 39.53 -18.26 18.28
N ASN A 617 40.60 -17.71 18.87
CA ASN A 617 41.43 -18.44 19.84
C ASN A 617 40.65 -18.79 21.11
N GLU A 618 39.77 -17.90 21.59
CA GLU A 618 38.95 -18.14 22.76
C GLU A 618 37.86 -19.21 22.50
N GLN A 619 37.26 -19.21 21.30
CA GLN A 619 36.34 -20.27 20.88
C GLN A 619 37.04 -21.63 20.67
N MET A 620 38.30 -21.64 20.22
CA MET A 620 39.13 -22.85 20.22
C MET A 620 39.47 -23.31 21.65
N ARG A 621 39.75 -22.39 22.59
CA ARG A 621 39.99 -22.71 24.01
C ARG A 621 38.72 -23.25 24.71
N GLN A 622 37.54 -22.80 24.28
CA GLN A 622 36.24 -23.35 24.68
C GLN A 622 35.89 -24.67 23.97
N GLY A 623 36.80 -25.25 23.17
CA GLY A 623 36.66 -26.58 22.58
C GLY A 623 35.64 -26.70 21.44
N ARG A 624 35.07 -25.58 20.96
CA ARG A 624 34.01 -25.59 19.93
C ARG A 624 34.52 -25.80 18.50
N TYR A 625 35.83 -25.68 18.28
CA TYR A 625 36.47 -25.98 17.00
C TYR A 625 37.77 -26.76 17.21
N ARG A 626 37.88 -27.93 16.57
CA ARG A 626 39.15 -28.64 16.34
C ARG A 626 39.55 -28.42 14.90
N LYS A 627 40.83 -28.10 14.65
CA LYS A 627 41.36 -28.09 13.27
C LYS A 627 41.26 -29.51 12.69
N PRO A 628 40.85 -29.68 11.41
CA PRO A 628 41.09 -30.93 10.72
C PRO A 628 42.60 -31.19 10.64
N ARG A 629 42.98 -32.48 10.65
CA ARG A 629 44.33 -32.93 10.37
C ARG A 629 44.60 -32.93 8.87
#